data_AF-A0A920UVY3-F1
#
_entry.id   AF-A0A920UVY3-F1
#
_cell.length_a   1.000
_cell.length_b   1.000
_cell.length_c   1.000
_cell.angle_alpha   90.00
_cell.angle_beta   90.00
_cell.angle_gamma   90.00
#
_symmetry.space_group_name_H-M   'P 1'
#
loop_
_entity.id
_entity.type
_entity.pdbx_description
1 polymer ?
#
loop_
_entity_poly.entity_id
_entity_poly.type
_entity_poly.pdbx_seq_one_letter_code
_entity_poly.pdbx_strand_id
1 'polypeptide(L)'
;MISHYSNLFQRIALLGLILLGTACSSAPELLVVPPQPQSTTESIDELLRQAELRSGDSAVELRLQAINDLIAEGYIGRATSEIEFIREPTNLNSNLQLQFAMTRANIALVQDNTAAAVRWLTGVLTESAPQTPGRTQPNFNSSPTFFR
;
A
#
# COMPACT_ATOMS: atom_id res chain seq x y z
N MET A 1 -66.86 -0.42 14.55
CA MET A 1 -65.77 -1.03 13.75
C MET A 1 -65.00 0.11 13.08
N ILE A 2 -63.86 0.48 13.68
CA ILE A 2 -62.64 1.01 13.03
C ILE A 2 -62.78 2.31 12.22
N SER A 3 -62.68 3.41 12.97
CA SER A 3 -62.33 4.77 12.54
C SER A 3 -60.84 4.83 12.15
N HIS A 4 -60.51 4.86 10.86
CA HIS A 4 -59.09 4.96 10.42
C HIS A 4 -58.81 5.94 9.26
N TYR A 5 -59.79 6.72 8.81
CA TYR A 5 -59.58 7.62 7.66
C TYR A 5 -59.23 9.07 8.04
N SER A 6 -59.19 9.45 9.33
CA SER A 6 -58.88 10.83 9.76
C SER A 6 -57.39 11.13 9.97
N ASN A 7 -56.51 10.12 10.03
CA ASN A 7 -55.08 10.32 10.33
C ASN A 7 -54.16 10.40 9.11
N LEU A 8 -54.68 10.14 7.89
CA LEU A 8 -53.86 10.17 6.67
C LEU A 8 -53.78 11.58 6.07
N PHE A 9 -54.90 12.31 6.03
CA PHE A 9 -54.95 13.68 5.49
C PHE A 9 -54.25 14.71 6.38
N GLN A 10 -54.21 14.50 7.70
CA GLN A 10 -53.54 15.40 8.63
C GLN A 10 -52.00 15.28 8.59
N ARG A 11 -51.46 14.14 8.15
CA ARG A 11 -50.01 13.96 7.93
C ARG A 11 -49.54 14.57 6.60
N ILE A 12 -50.40 14.59 5.58
CA ILE A 12 -50.07 15.18 4.27
C ILE A 12 -50.08 16.71 4.35
N ALA A 13 -50.98 17.30 5.14
CA ALA A 13 -51.03 18.75 5.35
C ALA A 13 -49.82 19.33 6.10
N LEU A 14 -49.11 18.51 6.89
CA LEU A 14 -47.97 18.96 7.71
C LEU A 14 -46.61 18.88 6.96
N LEU A 15 -46.56 18.19 5.82
CA LEU A 15 -45.40 18.14 4.93
C LEU A 15 -45.35 19.30 3.91
N GLY A 16 -46.41 20.10 3.79
CA GLY A 16 -46.50 21.21 2.85
C GLY A 16 -45.99 22.56 3.35
N LEU A 17 -45.53 22.66 4.61
CA LEU A 17 -45.19 23.93 5.26
C LEU A 17 -43.71 24.05 5.67
N ILE A 18 -42.80 23.53 4.84
CA ILE A 18 -41.35 23.80 4.93
C ILE A 18 -40.85 24.22 3.54
N LEU A 19 -41.51 25.23 2.95
CA LEU A 19 -41.23 25.66 1.58
C LEU A 19 -41.16 27.18 1.41
N LEU A 20 -40.82 27.93 2.46
CA LEU A 20 -40.47 29.34 2.31
C LEU A 20 -39.28 29.74 3.18
N GLY A 21 -38.19 30.12 2.51
CA GLY A 21 -37.30 31.16 3.02
C GLY A 21 -35.86 30.77 3.27
N THR A 22 -35.07 30.60 2.21
CA THR A 22 -33.69 31.14 2.21
C THR A 22 -33.45 31.92 0.93
N ALA A 23 -33.06 33.16 1.16
CA ALA A 23 -32.86 34.25 0.21
C ALA A 23 -32.00 33.89 -1.02
N CYS A 24 -32.23 34.66 -2.08
CA CYS A 24 -31.30 34.83 -3.20
C CYS A 24 -29.87 35.02 -2.68
N SER A 25 -29.02 34.04 -2.91
CA SER A 25 -27.59 34.28 -3.07
C SER A 25 -27.25 33.77 -4.46
N SER A 26 -26.95 34.68 -5.37
CA SER A 26 -26.29 34.37 -6.63
C SER A 26 -24.86 33.91 -6.29
N ALA A 27 -24.74 32.72 -5.72
CA ALA A 27 -23.46 32.04 -5.64
C ALA A 27 -23.05 31.75 -7.09
N PRO A 28 -21.79 32.05 -7.49
CA PRO A 28 -21.30 31.64 -8.80
C PRO A 28 -21.56 30.15 -8.94
N GLU A 29 -22.12 29.75 -10.08
CA GLU A 29 -22.25 28.35 -10.44
C GLU A 29 -20.83 27.77 -10.37
N LEU A 30 -20.52 27.08 -9.27
CA LEU A 30 -19.32 26.27 -9.18
C LEU A 30 -19.54 25.22 -10.26
N LEU A 31 -18.97 25.47 -11.43
CA LEU A 31 -18.70 24.42 -12.40
C LEU A 31 -18.01 23.35 -11.57
N VAL A 32 -18.75 22.29 -11.25
CA VAL A 32 -18.18 21.02 -10.83
C VAL A 32 -17.47 20.55 -12.08
N VAL A 33 -16.28 21.09 -12.29
CA VAL A 33 -15.28 20.50 -13.16
C VAL A 33 -15.17 19.08 -12.61
N PRO A 34 -15.59 18.06 -13.38
CA PRO A 34 -15.34 16.68 -12.97
C PRO A 34 -13.86 16.63 -12.61
N PRO A 35 -13.45 16.04 -11.48
CA PRO A 35 -12.04 15.93 -11.16
C PRO A 35 -11.36 15.43 -12.43
N GLN A 36 -10.52 16.29 -13.03
CA GLN A 36 -9.79 15.92 -14.23
C GLN A 36 -9.12 14.60 -13.86
N PRO A 37 -9.26 13.53 -14.65
CA PRO A 37 -8.53 12.32 -14.36
C PRO A 37 -7.07 12.72 -14.35
N GLN A 38 -6.48 12.84 -13.16
CA GLN A 38 -5.05 13.10 -13.04
C GLN A 38 -4.38 12.00 -13.85
N SER A 39 -3.47 12.39 -14.74
CA SER A 39 -2.70 11.39 -15.45
C SER A 39 -2.07 10.47 -14.39
N THR A 40 -2.15 9.16 -14.59
CA THR A 40 -1.52 8.18 -13.68
C THR A 40 -0.04 8.51 -13.47
N THR A 41 0.61 9.08 -14.49
CA THR A 41 1.98 9.57 -14.43
C THR A 41 2.15 10.82 -13.54
N GLU A 42 1.22 11.78 -13.59
CA GLU A 42 1.27 12.98 -12.73
C GLU A 42 1.11 12.61 -11.24
N SER A 43 0.22 11.65 -10.95
CA SER A 43 0.04 11.14 -9.60
C SER A 43 1.31 10.43 -9.08
N ILE A 44 1.96 9.63 -9.92
CA ILE A 44 3.23 8.98 -9.61
C ILE A 44 4.33 10.02 -9.37
N ASP A 45 4.45 11.04 -10.22
CA ASP A 45 5.45 12.08 -10.09
C ASP A 45 5.27 12.87 -8.78
N GLU A 46 4.02 13.13 -8.39
CA GLU A 46 3.71 13.76 -7.11
C GLU A 46 4.10 12.88 -5.91
N LEU A 47 3.87 11.56 -5.97
CA LEU A 47 4.33 10.63 -4.92
C LEU A 47 5.85 10.64 -4.79
N LEU A 48 6.57 10.61 -5.90
CA LEU A 48 8.04 10.65 -5.91
C LEU A 48 8.56 11.99 -5.38
N ARG A 49 7.95 13.10 -5.79
CA ARG A 49 8.27 14.44 -5.28
C ARG A 49 8.04 14.52 -3.77
N GLN A 50 6.92 13.98 -3.27
CA GLN A 50 6.68 13.94 -1.83
C GLN A 50 7.65 13.04 -1.08
N ALA A 51 8.10 11.93 -1.68
CA ALA A 51 9.12 11.07 -1.11
C ALA A 51 10.46 11.82 -0.94
N GLU A 52 10.85 12.64 -1.91
CA GLU A 52 12.07 13.47 -1.85
C GLU A 52 12.02 14.55 -0.75
N LEU A 53 10.83 15.03 -0.41
CA LEU A 53 10.63 16.03 0.65
C LEU A 53 10.59 15.41 2.06
N ARG A 54 10.62 14.09 2.17
CA ARG A 54 10.59 13.35 3.43
C ARG A 54 11.91 12.63 3.67
N SER A 55 12.05 12.03 4.85
CA SER A 55 13.20 11.20 5.21
C SER A 55 12.75 9.93 5.93
N GLY A 56 13.65 8.95 6.00
CA GLY A 56 13.41 7.68 6.67
C GLY A 56 12.25 6.87 6.07
N ASP A 57 11.59 6.11 6.92
CA ASP A 57 10.52 5.17 6.55
C ASP A 57 9.40 5.80 5.73
N SER A 58 8.95 7.02 6.08
CA SER A 58 7.87 7.70 5.34
C SER A 58 8.26 8.10 3.91
N ALA A 59 9.53 8.42 3.66
CA ALA A 59 10.01 8.66 2.30
C ALA A 59 10.00 7.37 1.48
N VAL A 60 10.42 6.27 2.11
CA VAL A 60 10.49 4.95 1.48
C VAL A 60 9.09 4.40 1.18
N GLU A 61 8.13 4.59 2.08
CA GLU A 61 6.73 4.17 1.87
C GLU A 61 6.13 4.83 0.62
N LEU A 62 6.23 6.16 0.50
CA LEU A 62 5.74 6.89 -0.67
C LEU A 62 6.46 6.46 -1.95
N ARG A 63 7.78 6.23 -1.87
CA ARG A 63 8.55 5.77 -3.02
C ARG A 63 8.15 4.36 -3.45
N LEU A 64 7.94 3.44 -2.51
CA LEU A 64 7.46 2.08 -2.81
C LEU A 64 6.06 2.10 -3.41
N GLN A 65 5.18 2.99 -2.93
CA GLN A 65 3.87 3.19 -3.55
C GLN A 65 4.01 3.64 -5.02
N ALA A 66 4.80 4.68 -5.27
CA ALA A 66 5.06 5.16 -6.63
C ALA A 66 5.67 4.08 -7.53
N ILE A 67 6.58 3.26 -7.01
CA ILE A 67 7.19 2.15 -7.77
C ILE A 67 6.13 1.10 -8.12
N ASN A 68 5.23 0.75 -7.20
CA ASN A 68 4.17 -0.22 -7.49
C ASN A 68 3.19 0.32 -8.53
N ASP A 69 2.88 1.61 -8.50
CA ASP A 69 2.06 2.28 -9.52
C ASP A 69 2.77 2.29 -10.88
N LEU A 70 4.08 2.54 -10.92
CA LEU A 70 4.89 2.42 -12.14
C LEU A 70 4.86 0.99 -12.72
N ILE A 71 4.89 -0.03 -11.86
CA ILE A 71 4.79 -1.43 -12.31
C ILE A 71 3.40 -1.72 -12.88
N ALA A 72 2.33 -1.25 -12.22
CA ALA A 72 0.96 -1.44 -12.66
C ALA A 72 0.69 -0.80 -14.03
N GLU A 73 1.31 0.36 -14.29
CA GLU A 73 1.21 1.08 -15.57
C GLU A 73 2.20 0.55 -16.64
N GLY A 74 3.03 -0.45 -16.31
CA GLY A 74 3.98 -1.06 -17.26
C GLY A 74 5.30 -0.30 -17.45
N TYR A 75 5.57 0.73 -16.65
CA TYR A 75 6.80 1.52 -16.68
C TYR A 75 7.97 0.85 -15.94
N ILE A 76 8.29 -0.40 -16.31
CA ILE A 76 9.23 -1.27 -15.58
C ILE A 76 10.65 -0.70 -15.51
N GLY A 77 11.10 -0.05 -16.58
CA GLY A 77 12.43 0.60 -16.59
C GLY A 77 12.53 1.70 -15.53
N ARG A 78 11.49 2.53 -15.39
CA ARG A 78 11.44 3.59 -14.37
C ARG A 78 11.29 3.01 -12.97
N ALA A 79 10.42 2.02 -12.78
CA ALA A 79 10.28 1.30 -11.51
C ALA A 79 11.62 0.70 -11.04
N THR A 80 12.39 0.13 -11.97
CA THR A 80 13.72 -0.43 -11.69
C THR A 80 14.70 0.66 -11.27
N SER A 81 14.70 1.82 -11.92
CA SER A 81 15.55 2.94 -11.50
C SER A 81 15.17 3.50 -10.14
N GLU A 82 13.88 3.67 -9.87
CA GLU A 82 13.39 4.26 -8.62
C GLU A 82 13.69 3.37 -7.39
N ILE A 83 13.62 2.04 -7.55
CA ILE A 83 13.91 1.13 -6.44
C ILE A 83 15.39 1.11 -6.03
N GLU A 84 16.30 1.54 -6.91
CA GLU A 84 17.73 1.67 -6.56
C GLU A 84 18.02 2.87 -5.64
N PHE A 85 17.09 3.82 -5.51
CA PHE A 85 17.27 4.92 -4.56
C PHE A 85 17.04 4.51 -3.10
N ILE A 86 16.47 3.33 -2.86
CA ILE A 86 16.33 2.76 -1.51
C ILE A 86 17.61 1.98 -1.19
N ARG A 87 18.63 2.67 -0.68
CA ARG A 87 20.00 2.14 -0.54
C ARG A 87 20.20 1.15 0.61
N GLU A 88 19.48 1.33 1.72
CA GLU A 88 19.68 0.56 2.95
C GLU A 88 18.38 -0.15 3.37
N PRO A 89 17.88 -1.10 2.57
CA PRO A 89 16.61 -1.75 2.86
C PRO A 89 16.62 -2.48 4.21
N THR A 90 17.76 -3.01 4.65
CA THR A 90 17.91 -3.72 5.94
C THR A 90 17.73 -2.83 7.17
N ASN A 91 17.82 -1.50 7.02
CA ASN A 91 17.66 -0.54 8.12
C ASN A 91 16.20 -0.08 8.30
N LEU A 92 15.32 -0.45 7.37
CA LEU A 92 13.88 -0.14 7.44
C LEU A 92 13.20 -0.99 8.50
N ASN A 93 12.01 -0.59 8.94
CA ASN A 93 11.17 -1.49 9.74
C ASN A 93 10.81 -2.77 8.95
N SER A 94 10.54 -3.87 9.66
CA SER A 94 10.32 -5.19 9.05
C SER A 94 9.18 -5.23 8.02
N ASN A 95 8.17 -4.38 8.18
CA ASN A 95 7.08 -4.30 7.21
C ASN A 95 7.57 -3.67 5.89
N LEU A 96 8.32 -2.56 5.95
CA LEU A 96 8.92 -1.94 4.77
C LEU A 96 9.98 -2.83 4.11
N GLN A 97 10.74 -3.62 4.88
CA GLN A 97 11.64 -4.62 4.32
C GLN A 97 10.90 -5.64 3.46
N LEU A 98 9.77 -6.15 3.96
CA LEU A 98 8.92 -7.08 3.22
C LEU A 98 8.33 -6.41 1.98
N GLN A 99 7.80 -5.19 2.10
CA GLN A 99 7.26 -4.46 0.95
C GLN A 99 8.33 -4.25 -0.13
N PHE A 100 9.53 -3.81 0.26
CA PHE A 100 10.65 -3.66 -0.66
C PHE A 100 11.00 -4.98 -1.38
N ALA A 101 11.08 -6.10 -0.65
CA ALA A 101 11.35 -7.40 -1.24
C ALA A 101 10.24 -7.87 -2.19
N MET A 102 8.97 -7.63 -1.85
CA MET A 102 7.84 -7.92 -2.72
C MET A 102 7.90 -7.09 -4.00
N THR A 103 8.21 -5.79 -3.91
CA THR A 103 8.35 -4.93 -5.09
C THR A 103 9.54 -5.36 -5.96
N ARG A 104 10.71 -5.67 -5.37
CA ARG A 104 11.86 -6.25 -6.10
C ARG A 104 11.51 -7.56 -6.78
N ALA A 105 10.74 -8.42 -6.11
CA ALA A 105 10.29 -9.67 -6.68
C ALA A 105 9.32 -9.46 -7.85
N ASN A 106 8.40 -8.51 -7.74
CA ASN A 106 7.46 -8.17 -8.80
C ASN A 106 8.21 -7.65 -10.05
N ILE A 107 9.18 -6.75 -9.88
CA ILE A 107 10.05 -6.30 -10.98
C ILE A 107 10.74 -7.49 -11.65
N ALA A 108 11.30 -8.42 -10.86
CA ALA A 108 11.97 -9.60 -11.38
C ALA A 108 11.01 -10.53 -12.15
N LEU A 109 9.76 -10.70 -11.68
CA LEU A 109 8.75 -11.50 -12.37
C LEU A 109 8.36 -10.89 -13.72
N VAL A 110 8.17 -9.57 -13.78
CA VAL A 110 7.86 -8.88 -15.05
C VAL A 110 9.04 -8.95 -16.04
N GLN A 111 10.26 -9.16 -15.54
CA GLN A 111 11.47 -9.38 -16.33
C GLN A 111 11.76 -10.88 -16.60
N ASP A 112 10.78 -11.76 -16.40
CA ASP A 112 10.91 -13.22 -16.57
C ASP A 112 12.03 -13.86 -15.72
N ASN A 113 12.44 -13.21 -14.64
CA ASN A 113 13.50 -13.67 -13.75
C ASN A 113 12.92 -14.24 -12.44
N THR A 114 12.20 -15.35 -12.56
CA THR A 114 11.57 -16.04 -11.42
C THR A 114 12.57 -16.42 -10.33
N ALA A 115 13.79 -16.80 -10.71
CA ALA A 115 14.83 -17.14 -9.74
C ALA A 115 15.22 -15.95 -8.85
N ALA A 116 15.36 -14.76 -9.43
CA ALA A 116 15.60 -13.54 -8.66
C ALA A 116 14.40 -13.17 -7.78
N ALA A 117 13.17 -13.33 -8.29
CA ALA A 117 11.96 -13.06 -7.52
C ALA A 117 11.88 -13.92 -6.24
N VAL A 118 12.10 -15.23 -6.38
CA VAL A 118 12.12 -16.16 -5.23
C VAL A 118 13.22 -15.78 -4.24
N ARG A 119 14.40 -15.41 -4.72
CA ARG A 119 15.51 -15.00 -3.85
C ARG A 119 15.17 -13.77 -3.01
N TRP A 120 14.52 -12.76 -3.60
CA TRP A 120 14.11 -11.56 -2.86
C TRP A 120 13.12 -11.88 -1.74
N LEU A 121 12.09 -12.68 -2.04
CA LEU A 121 11.07 -13.04 -1.06
C LEU A 121 11.65 -13.91 0.06
N THR A 122 12.43 -14.93 -0.29
CA THR A 122 12.96 -15.89 0.70
C THR A 122 14.03 -15.28 1.60
N GLY A 123 14.84 -14.34 1.10
CA GLY A 123 15.84 -13.64 1.91
C GLY A 123 15.21 -12.93 3.11
N VAL A 124 14.24 -12.04 2.86
CA VAL A 124 13.57 -11.27 3.92
C VAL A 124 12.77 -12.16 4.88
N LEU A 125 12.11 -13.20 4.37
CA LEU A 125 11.35 -14.12 5.22
C LEU A 125 12.26 -14.95 6.15
N THR A 126 13.47 -15.28 5.70
CA THR A 126 14.44 -16.02 6.52
C THR A 126 15.05 -15.13 7.59
N GLU A 127 15.35 -13.87 7.27
CA GLU A 127 15.84 -12.88 8.24
C GLU A 127 14.79 -12.52 9.30
N SER A 128 13.51 -12.51 8.92
CA SER A 128 12.39 -12.20 9.83
C SER A 128 11.95 -13.39 10.69
N ALA A 129 12.43 -14.61 10.41
CA ALA A 129 12.05 -15.79 11.18
C ALA A 129 12.60 -15.69 12.61
N PRO A 130 11.79 -15.98 13.65
CA PRO A 130 12.29 -16.03 15.01
C PRO A 130 13.43 -17.05 15.07
N GLN A 131 14.64 -16.59 15.40
CA GLN A 131 15.78 -17.48 15.63
C GLN A 131 15.39 -18.42 16.76
N THR A 132 15.05 -19.66 16.41
CA THR A 132 14.80 -20.69 17.42
C THR A 132 16.14 -20.91 18.12
N PRO A 133 16.24 -20.66 19.45
CA PRO A 133 17.50 -20.85 20.16
C PRO A 133 17.88 -22.33 20.02
N GLY A 134 19.10 -22.55 19.52
CA GLY A 134 19.85 -23.81 19.47
C GLY A 134 19.07 -25.11 19.69
N ARG A 135 18.90 -25.89 18.62
CA ARG A 135 19.11 -27.33 18.77
C ARG A 135 20.61 -27.53 19.00
N THR A 136 20.99 -27.73 20.24
CA THR A 136 22.31 -28.27 20.60
C THR A 136 22.50 -29.53 19.76
N GLN A 137 23.37 -29.45 18.76
CA GLN A 137 23.74 -30.59 17.94
C GLN A 137 24.44 -31.58 18.88
N PRO A 138 23.95 -32.81 19.07
CA PRO A 138 24.67 -33.79 19.85
C PRO A 138 26.04 -34.00 19.20
N ASN A 139 27.08 -33.67 19.96
CA ASN A 139 28.47 -33.92 19.59
C ASN A 139 28.68 -35.44 19.52
N PHE A 140 28.57 -36.03 18.33
CA PHE A 140 28.85 -37.45 18.09
C PHE A 140 30.36 -37.76 18.02
N ASN A 141 31.24 -36.84 18.41
CA ASN A 141 32.69 -37.05 18.36
C ASN A 141 33.24 -37.67 19.67
N SER A 142 32.51 -38.62 20.23
CA SER A 142 33.05 -39.54 21.24
C SER A 142 33.60 -40.76 20.50
N SER A 143 34.91 -40.76 20.27
CA SER A 143 35.63 -41.95 19.82
C SER A 143 35.33 -43.13 20.77
N PRO A 144 35.03 -44.35 20.27
CA PRO A 144 35.02 -45.51 21.14
C PRO A 144 36.47 -45.82 21.52
N THR A 145 36.80 -45.59 22.79
CA THR A 145 38.02 -46.13 23.40
C THR A 145 37.91 -47.65 23.39
N PHE A 146 38.50 -48.30 22.40
CA PHE A 146 38.82 -49.72 22.44
C PHE A 146 39.82 -49.93 23.58
N PHE A 147 39.37 -50.48 24.70
CA PHE A 147 40.26 -51.11 25.68
C PHE A 147 40.48 -52.57 25.29
N ARG A 148 41.75 -52.97 25.43
CA ARG A 148 42.35 -54.30 25.24
C ARG A 148 41.52 -55.46 25.78
#